data_AF-A0A7S1G193-F1
#
_entry.id   AF-A0A7S1G193-F1
#
_cell.length_a   1.000
_cell.length_b   1.000
_cell.length_c   1.000
_cell.angle_alpha   90.00
_cell.angle_beta   90.00
_cell.angle_gamma   90.00
#
_symmetry.space_group_name_H-M   'P 1'
#
loop_
_entity.id
_entity.type
_entity.pdbx_description
1 polymer ?
#
loop_
_entity_poly.entity_id
_entity_poly.type
_entity_poly.pdbx_seq_one_letter_code
_entity_poly.pdbx_strand_id
1 'polypeptide(L)'
;KSTACACIFAPFSHFVDLMDFLEHKGTTSVSLKAGQLSEIKIEYRENKGKALIRLWWESFSQRLAVIPRNRLFHHAHPIASSPFTVSTTGVEPSPPWACQLRVLAWDQLEISWQKPLDDGGEDITAFAIEYWSNEDGHYGTTERQQLRFKSSIVSGSFRLAAGGVTYRSPIDVGVAAGDLERMLESLPTVGDVSVIKTKGLQSVDFHIEFLSDADPIPAIIISDLEVMPLADRDQYC
;
A
#
# COMPACT_ATOMS: atom_id res chain seq x y z
N LYS A 1 24.12 17.10 6.35
CA LYS A 1 25.06 16.46 5.41
C LYS A 1 24.29 15.35 4.72
N SER A 2 24.21 15.36 3.39
CA SER A 2 23.48 14.33 2.64
C SER A 2 24.49 13.34 2.08
N THR A 3 24.17 12.06 2.14
CA THR A 3 25.02 10.97 1.67
C THR A 3 24.40 10.43 0.39
N ALA A 4 25.18 10.30 -0.68
CA ALA A 4 24.75 9.61 -1.88
C ALA A 4 25.45 8.25 -1.92
N CYS A 5 24.68 7.16 -1.96
CA CYS A 5 25.21 5.80 -2.03
C CYS A 5 24.90 5.23 -3.42
N ALA A 6 25.91 4.79 -4.16
CA ALA A 6 25.72 4.10 -5.43
C ALA A 6 25.90 2.59 -5.21
N CYS A 7 24.91 1.78 -5.55
CA CYS A 7 25.01 0.32 -5.51
C CYS A 7 25.08 -0.21 -6.95
N ILE A 8 26.13 -0.99 -7.26
CA ILE A 8 26.40 -1.51 -8.60
C ILE A 8 26.08 -3.01 -8.63
N PHE A 9 25.41 -3.48 -9.69
CA PHE A 9 25.08 -4.88 -9.90
C PHE A 9 26.02 -5.52 -10.93
N ALA A 10 26.58 -6.69 -10.60
CA ALA A 10 27.27 -7.57 -11.53
C ALA A 10 26.58 -8.95 -11.53
N PRO A 11 25.97 -9.42 -12.63
CA PRO A 11 25.46 -10.79 -12.68
C PRO A 11 26.60 -11.74 -13.08
N PHE A 12 27.06 -12.57 -12.14
CA PHE A 12 27.76 -13.81 -12.49
C PHE A 12 26.69 -14.85 -12.89
N SER A 13 26.85 -15.45 -14.05
CA SER A 13 25.88 -16.41 -14.57
C SER A 13 25.87 -17.70 -13.74
N HIS A 14 24.65 -18.17 -13.49
CA HIS A 14 24.22 -19.42 -12.86
C HIS A 14 24.15 -19.45 -11.33
N PHE A 15 22.92 -19.76 -10.90
CA PHE A 15 22.44 -20.08 -9.56
C PHE A 15 21.92 -18.92 -8.69
N VAL A 16 20.79 -19.22 -8.10
CA VAL A 16 19.87 -18.38 -7.33
C VAL A 16 20.53 -18.00 -5.99
N ASP A 17 20.25 -16.78 -5.54
CA ASP A 17 20.26 -16.34 -4.13
C ASP A 17 21.48 -15.75 -3.41
N LEU A 18 22.55 -15.29 -4.08
CA LEU A 18 23.42 -14.24 -3.50
C LEU A 18 24.02 -13.36 -4.61
N MET A 19 23.37 -12.23 -4.90
CA MET A 19 23.95 -11.17 -5.73
C MET A 19 24.93 -10.35 -4.88
N ASP A 20 26.23 -10.60 -5.05
CA ASP A 20 27.27 -9.70 -4.54
C ASP A 20 27.16 -8.36 -5.30
N PHE A 21 26.60 -7.34 -4.65
CA PHE A 21 26.61 -5.97 -5.17
C PHE A 21 27.80 -5.22 -4.57
N LEU A 22 28.46 -4.44 -5.40
CA LEU A 22 29.52 -3.55 -4.94
C LEU A 22 28.90 -2.19 -4.61
N GLU A 23 28.72 -1.92 -3.33
CA GLU A 23 28.23 -0.64 -2.82
C GLU A 23 29.38 0.36 -2.63
N HIS A 24 29.27 1.51 -3.28
CA HIS A 24 30.16 2.65 -3.09
C HIS A 24 29.38 3.79 -2.45
N LYS A 25 29.83 4.23 -1.26
CA LYS A 25 29.21 5.34 -0.53
C LYS A 25 30.04 6.61 -0.70
N GLY A 26 29.37 7.73 -0.98
CA GLY A 26 29.97 9.05 -1.08
C GLY A 26 29.19 10.06 -0.23
N THR A 27 29.89 11.03 0.35
CA THR A 27 29.25 12.20 0.97
C THR A 27 29.63 13.45 0.21
N THR A 28 28.70 14.40 0.10
CA THR A 28 29.01 15.68 -0.51
C THR A 28 29.82 16.54 0.45
N SER A 29 30.86 17.21 -0.04
CA SER A 29 31.66 18.15 0.77
C SER A 29 30.87 19.40 1.17
N VAL A 30 29.85 19.75 0.38
CA VAL A 30 28.92 20.85 0.63
C VAL A 30 27.51 20.29 0.86
N SER A 31 26.75 20.87 1.78
CA SER A 31 25.35 20.48 1.99
C SER A 31 24.52 20.90 0.78
N LEU A 32 23.79 19.94 0.20
CA LEU A 32 22.83 20.20 -0.88
C LEU A 32 21.67 21.03 -0.33
N LYS A 33 21.20 22.02 -1.09
CA LYS A 33 20.03 22.84 -0.73
C LYS A 33 18.82 22.39 -1.54
N ALA A 34 17.65 22.34 -0.89
CA ALA A 34 16.39 22.09 -1.58
C ALA A 34 16.20 23.09 -2.73
N GLY A 35 15.68 22.61 -3.87
CA GLY A 35 15.51 23.42 -5.09
C GLY A 35 16.80 23.78 -5.84
N GLN A 36 18.00 23.47 -5.32
CA GLN A 36 19.27 23.77 -5.99
C GLN A 36 19.79 22.57 -6.78
N LEU A 37 19.94 22.73 -8.10
CA LEU A 37 20.59 21.73 -8.94
C LEU A 37 22.07 21.59 -8.56
N SER A 38 22.50 20.34 -8.44
CA SER A 38 23.89 19.98 -8.13
C SER A 38 24.41 19.00 -9.17
N GLU A 39 25.63 19.23 -9.64
CA GLU A 39 26.26 18.36 -10.62
C GLU A 39 26.63 17.01 -9.98
N ILE A 40 26.33 15.93 -10.70
CA ILE A 40 26.69 14.57 -10.31
C ILE A 40 27.48 13.96 -11.46
N LYS A 41 28.73 13.58 -11.20
CA LYS A 41 29.58 12.87 -12.16
C LYS A 41 29.77 11.43 -11.71
N ILE A 42 29.45 10.49 -12.60
CA ILE A 42 29.62 9.05 -12.38
C ILE A 42 30.60 8.52 -13.41
N GLU A 43 31.69 7.93 -12.95
CA GLU A 43 32.64 7.21 -13.79
C GLU A 43 32.50 5.72 -13.49
N TYR A 44 32.19 4.91 -14.52
CA TYR A 44 32.01 3.47 -14.40
C TYR A 44 32.61 2.76 -15.61
N ARG A 45 33.19 1.58 -15.37
CA ARG A 45 33.76 0.72 -16.40
C ARG A 45 33.40 -0.74 -16.12
N GLU A 46 32.69 -1.37 -17.05
CA GLU A 46 32.53 -2.83 -17.13
C GLU A 46 33.45 -3.38 -18.20
N ASN A 47 34.14 -4.48 -17.93
CA ASN A 47 35.03 -5.14 -18.88
C ASN A 47 34.45 -6.45 -19.42
N LYS A 48 33.49 -7.10 -18.74
CA LYS A 48 32.88 -8.37 -19.16
C LYS A 48 31.42 -8.50 -18.69
N GLY A 49 30.49 -8.83 -19.59
CA GLY A 49 29.11 -9.20 -19.24
C GLY A 49 28.08 -8.06 -19.30
N LYS A 50 26.97 -8.22 -18.57
CA LYS A 50 25.87 -7.23 -18.49
C LYS A 50 26.14 -6.26 -17.33
N ALA A 51 26.07 -4.96 -17.59
CA ALA A 51 26.31 -3.90 -16.62
C ALA A 51 25.00 -3.25 -16.14
N LEU A 52 24.88 -2.95 -14.84
CA LEU A 52 23.78 -2.16 -14.29
C LEU A 52 24.22 -1.32 -13.08
N ILE A 53 23.84 -0.03 -13.08
CA ILE A 53 24.09 0.91 -11.99
C ILE A 53 22.74 1.37 -11.40
N ARG A 54 22.62 1.38 -10.07
CA ARG A 54 21.53 2.07 -9.37
C ARG A 54 22.09 3.12 -8.42
N LEU A 55 21.55 4.33 -8.54
CA LEU A 55 21.94 5.45 -7.68
C LEU A 55 20.91 5.62 -6.57
N TRP A 56 21.37 5.65 -5.32
CA TRP A 56 20.57 5.88 -4.12
C TRP A 56 21.02 7.16 -3.41
N TRP A 57 20.12 7.75 -2.64
CA TRP A 57 20.41 8.92 -1.80
C TRP A 57 19.78 8.79 -0.43
N GLU A 58 20.42 9.39 0.57
CA GLU A 58 19.88 9.55 1.91
C GLU A 58 20.24 10.95 2.44
N SER A 59 19.37 11.47 3.29
CA SER A 59 19.58 12.71 4.02
C SER A 59 19.14 12.49 5.46
N PHE A 60 19.34 13.49 6.31
CA PHE A 60 18.69 13.50 7.62
C PHE A 60 17.17 13.42 7.50
N SER A 61 16.61 14.05 6.47
CA SER A 61 15.19 14.09 6.19
C SER A 61 14.65 12.89 5.40
N GLN A 62 15.47 12.36 4.49
CA GLN A 62 15.10 11.38 3.46
C GLN A 62 15.75 10.04 3.78
N ARG A 63 14.94 8.98 3.95
CA ARG A 63 15.45 7.60 4.06
C ARG A 63 16.11 7.15 2.75
N LEU A 64 17.05 6.23 2.83
CA LEU A 64 17.77 5.69 1.68
C LEU A 64 16.79 5.17 0.60
N ALA A 65 16.79 5.81 -0.57
CA ALA A 65 15.91 5.48 -1.69
C ALA A 65 16.64 5.66 -3.03
N VAL A 66 16.17 4.97 -4.08
CA VAL A 66 16.67 5.20 -5.45
C VAL A 66 16.36 6.63 -5.85
N ILE A 67 17.32 7.34 -6.46
CA ILE A 67 17.07 8.71 -6.91
C ILE A 67 15.99 8.69 -8.00
N PRO A 68 14.84 9.36 -7.78
CA PRO A 68 13.76 9.40 -8.74
C PRO A 68 14.20 10.04 -10.07
N ARG A 69 13.70 9.52 -11.20
CA ARG A 69 14.04 10.04 -12.53
C ARG A 69 13.67 11.52 -12.70
N ASN A 70 12.59 11.99 -12.08
CA ASN A 70 12.19 13.40 -12.10
C ASN A 70 13.15 14.33 -11.33
N ARG A 71 14.13 13.79 -10.60
CA ARG A 71 15.21 14.55 -9.95
C ARG A 71 16.57 14.36 -10.60
N LEU A 72 16.65 13.59 -11.69
CA LEU A 72 17.87 13.40 -12.48
C LEU A 72 17.77 14.16 -13.78
N PHE A 73 18.60 15.19 -13.91
CA PHE A 73 18.67 16.04 -15.08
C PHE A 73 19.96 15.73 -15.85
N HIS A 74 19.87 15.53 -17.16
CA HIS A 74 21.06 15.37 -18.00
C HIS A 74 21.52 16.73 -18.54
N HIS A 75 22.83 16.94 -18.67
CA HIS A 75 23.34 18.14 -19.32
C HIS A 75 23.04 18.13 -20.82
N ALA A 76 22.59 19.26 -21.36
CA ALA A 76 22.77 19.62 -22.76
C ALA A 76 23.13 21.11 -22.81
N HIS A 77 24.41 21.44 -22.62
CA HIS A 77 24.98 22.81 -22.59
C HIS A 77 24.45 23.74 -21.47
N PRO A 78 25.22 24.77 -21.06
CA PRO A 78 24.81 25.64 -19.96
C PRO A 78 23.55 26.40 -20.36
N ILE A 79 22.47 26.16 -19.62
CA ILE A 79 21.28 27.01 -19.58
C ILE A 79 21.67 28.32 -18.89
N ALA A 80 22.49 29.13 -19.56
CA ALA A 80 22.65 30.55 -19.26
C ALA A 80 21.59 31.40 -20.00
N SER A 81 20.87 30.79 -20.97
CA SER A 81 19.87 31.46 -21.81
C SER A 81 18.67 30.56 -22.17
N SER A 82 18.29 29.60 -21.33
CA SER A 82 17.00 28.90 -21.55
C SER A 82 15.87 29.81 -21.11
N PRO A 83 14.88 30.08 -21.98
CA PRO A 83 13.63 30.72 -21.55
C PRO A 83 12.74 29.75 -20.73
N PHE A 84 13.13 28.49 -20.58
CA PHE A 84 12.41 27.50 -19.78
C PHE A 84 12.90 27.50 -18.34
N THR A 85 12.03 27.92 -17.42
CA THR A 85 12.20 27.74 -15.98
C THR A 85 12.23 26.25 -15.67
N VAL A 86 13.29 25.77 -15.01
CA VAL A 86 13.32 24.39 -14.50
C VAL A 86 12.31 24.30 -13.36
N SER A 87 11.15 23.71 -13.64
CA SER A 87 10.17 23.36 -12.60
C SER A 87 10.58 22.03 -12.00
N THR A 88 11.14 22.04 -10.80
CA THR A 88 11.21 20.84 -9.97
C THR A 88 9.78 20.42 -9.67
N THR A 89 9.46 19.14 -9.80
CA THR A 89 8.21 18.61 -9.26
C THR A 89 8.51 17.93 -7.93
N GLY A 90 7.83 18.38 -6.88
CA GLY A 90 7.84 17.72 -5.59
C GLY A 90 7.51 16.23 -5.72
N VAL A 91 8.10 15.42 -4.85
CA VAL A 91 7.64 14.05 -4.61
C VAL A 91 6.68 14.11 -3.42
N GLU A 92 5.79 13.14 -3.29
CA GLU A 92 4.91 13.05 -2.13
C GLU A 92 5.72 13.14 -0.83
N PRO A 93 5.37 14.05 0.09
CA PRO A 93 6.07 14.19 1.35
C PRO A 93 5.84 12.96 2.23
N SER A 94 6.75 12.75 3.18
CA SER A 94 6.50 11.76 4.24
C SER A 94 5.29 12.14 5.10
N PRO A 95 4.64 11.19 5.80
CA PRO A 95 3.55 11.52 6.71
C PRO A 95 4.00 12.50 7.82
N PRO A 96 3.08 13.31 8.37
CA PRO A 96 3.31 14.03 9.61
C PRO A 96 3.70 13.08 10.75
N TRP A 97 4.42 13.60 11.74
CA TRP A 97 4.83 12.81 12.90
C TRP A 97 4.38 13.47 14.20
N ALA A 98 4.44 12.71 15.30
CA ALA A 98 3.97 13.15 16.62
C ALA A 98 2.50 13.67 16.59
N CYS A 99 1.63 13.00 15.83
CA CYS A 99 0.19 13.31 15.83
C CYS A 99 -0.42 13.05 17.21
N GLN A 100 -1.14 14.03 17.74
CA GLN A 100 -1.81 13.98 19.03
C GLN A 100 -3.24 14.50 18.89
N LEU A 101 -4.16 13.88 19.61
CA LEU A 101 -5.57 14.25 19.71
C LEU A 101 -5.94 14.35 21.19
N ARG A 102 -6.62 15.43 21.59
CA ARG A 102 -7.24 15.54 22.91
C ARG A 102 -8.59 16.24 22.86
N VAL A 103 -9.44 15.92 23.83
CA VAL A 103 -10.71 16.62 24.08
C VAL A 103 -10.40 17.94 24.78
N LEU A 104 -10.73 19.05 24.13
CA LEU A 104 -10.51 20.40 24.68
C LEU A 104 -11.75 20.88 25.43
N ALA A 105 -12.93 20.61 24.88
CA ALA A 105 -14.23 20.89 25.48
C ALA A 105 -15.26 19.85 25.01
N TRP A 106 -16.50 19.99 25.46
CA TRP A 106 -17.60 19.08 25.09
C TRP A 106 -17.92 19.12 23.57
N ASP A 107 -17.59 20.20 22.89
CA ASP A 107 -17.81 20.46 21.46
C ASP A 107 -16.51 20.74 20.68
N GLN A 108 -15.33 20.49 21.28
CA GLN A 108 -14.05 20.84 20.69
C GLN A 108 -12.99 19.75 20.87
N LEU A 109 -12.35 19.40 19.77
CA LEU A 109 -11.17 18.55 19.73
C LEU A 109 -9.96 19.39 19.35
N GLU A 110 -8.84 19.18 20.03
CA GLU A 110 -7.55 19.76 19.64
C GLU A 110 -6.69 18.66 19.02
N ILE A 111 -6.26 18.89 17.78
CA ILE A 111 -5.38 18.00 17.01
C ILE A 111 -4.07 18.75 16.78
N SER A 112 -2.94 18.09 16.99
CA SER A 112 -1.62 18.67 16.70
C SER A 112 -0.68 17.63 16.10
N TRP A 113 0.24 18.08 15.26
CA TRP A 113 1.28 17.25 14.65
C TRP A 113 2.51 18.09 14.33
N GLN A 114 3.62 17.42 14.04
CA GLN A 114 4.83 18.04 13.51
C GLN A 114 4.91 17.84 12.00
N LYS A 115 5.52 18.81 11.30
CA LYS A 115 5.71 18.73 9.85
C LYS A 115 6.48 17.46 9.45
N PRO A 116 6.23 16.92 8.25
CA PRO A 116 6.99 15.81 7.70
C PRO A 116 8.49 15.98 7.85
N LEU A 117 9.18 14.87 8.11
CA LEU A 117 10.63 14.87 8.17
C LEU A 117 11.23 15.13 6.78
N ASP A 118 10.58 14.59 5.75
CA ASP A 118 10.82 14.85 4.33
C ASP A 118 9.61 15.56 3.71
N ASP A 119 9.82 16.74 3.16
CA ASP A 119 8.80 17.54 2.46
C ASP A 119 8.71 17.19 0.97
N GLY A 120 9.49 16.22 0.50
CA GLY A 120 9.49 15.85 -0.90
C GLY A 120 10.02 16.98 -1.79
N GLY A 121 10.84 17.88 -1.25
CA GLY A 121 11.56 18.91 -1.99
C GLY A 121 10.71 20.10 -2.47
N GLU A 122 9.49 20.24 -1.96
CA GLU A 122 8.66 21.44 -2.06
C GLU A 122 8.10 21.80 -0.69
N ASP A 123 7.77 23.08 -0.49
CA ASP A 123 7.20 23.52 0.79
C ASP A 123 5.80 22.92 1.00
N ILE A 124 5.55 22.39 2.20
CA ILE A 124 4.22 21.90 2.59
C ILE A 124 3.28 23.09 2.76
N THR A 125 2.22 23.15 1.94
CA THR A 125 1.26 24.27 1.94
C THR A 125 -0.01 23.99 2.74
N ALA A 126 -0.40 22.73 2.90
CA ALA A 126 -1.59 22.32 3.63
C ALA A 126 -1.47 20.87 4.16
N PHE A 127 -2.33 20.52 5.11
CA PHE A 127 -2.51 19.15 5.60
C PHE A 127 -3.97 18.74 5.40
N ALA A 128 -4.19 17.50 4.97
CA ALA A 128 -5.51 16.89 4.97
C ALA A 128 -5.79 16.30 6.37
N ILE A 129 -6.96 16.60 6.92
CA ILE A 129 -7.45 16.02 8.18
C ILE A 129 -8.73 15.28 7.85
N GLU A 130 -8.77 14.00 8.22
CA GLU A 130 -9.95 13.15 8.06
C GLU A 130 -10.48 12.82 9.45
N TYR A 131 -11.80 12.86 9.60
CA TYR A 131 -12.48 12.50 10.84
C TYR A 131 -13.77 11.76 10.50
N TRP A 132 -14.19 10.89 11.40
CA TRP A 132 -15.49 10.22 11.31
C TRP A 132 -16.56 11.06 12.01
N SER A 133 -17.67 11.30 11.31
CA SER A 133 -18.90 11.82 11.90
C SER A 133 -19.90 10.69 12.05
N ASN A 134 -20.67 10.70 13.13
CA ASN A 134 -21.81 9.80 13.33
C ASN A 134 -23.11 10.37 12.75
N GLU A 135 -23.05 11.48 12.01
CA GLU A 135 -24.19 12.03 11.29
C GLU A 135 -24.46 11.21 10.01
N ASP A 136 -25.73 10.88 9.78
CA ASP A 136 -26.17 10.12 8.61
C ASP A 136 -25.68 10.78 7.31
N GLY A 137 -24.97 10.00 6.48
CA GLY A 137 -24.43 10.46 5.19
C GLY A 137 -23.05 11.14 5.26
N HIS A 138 -22.47 11.30 6.45
CA HIS A 138 -21.09 11.76 6.64
C HIS A 138 -20.09 10.64 6.91
N TYR A 139 -20.55 9.39 6.94
CA TYR A 139 -19.70 8.22 6.79
C TYR A 139 -18.95 8.35 5.46
N GLY A 140 -17.62 8.26 5.48
CA GLY A 140 -16.83 8.23 4.24
C GLY A 140 -17.24 7.06 3.35
N THR A 141 -16.51 6.83 2.26
CA THR A 141 -16.68 5.55 1.55
C THR A 141 -16.24 4.43 2.47
N THR A 142 -17.21 3.66 2.96
CA THR A 142 -17.01 2.39 3.66
C THR A 142 -16.15 1.46 2.81
N GLU A 143 -15.31 0.68 3.49
CA GLU A 143 -14.54 -0.36 2.82
C GLU A 143 -15.49 -1.46 2.35
N ARG A 144 -15.24 -1.96 1.14
CA ARG A 144 -16.09 -2.97 0.51
C ARG A 144 -15.24 -4.09 -0.05
N GLN A 145 -15.48 -5.29 0.46
CA GLN A 145 -14.88 -6.52 -0.02
C GLN A 145 -15.92 -7.38 -0.72
N GLN A 146 -15.42 -8.30 -1.54
CA GLN A 146 -16.28 -9.20 -2.28
C GLN A 146 -15.77 -10.64 -2.24
N LEU A 147 -16.66 -11.56 -1.88
CA LEU A 147 -16.46 -12.99 -2.11
C LEU A 147 -17.22 -13.39 -3.36
N ARG A 148 -16.54 -14.05 -4.29
CA ARG A 148 -17.10 -14.46 -5.58
C ARG A 148 -16.89 -15.95 -5.81
N PHE A 149 -17.99 -16.67 -5.96
CA PHE A 149 -18.00 -18.07 -6.34
C PHE A 149 -18.53 -18.21 -7.77
N LYS A 150 -18.01 -19.18 -8.54
CA LYS A 150 -18.59 -19.53 -9.84
C LYS A 150 -19.99 -20.10 -9.63
N SER A 151 -20.96 -19.73 -10.47
CA SER A 151 -22.34 -20.23 -10.40
C SER A 151 -22.45 -21.75 -10.61
N SER A 152 -21.42 -22.38 -11.18
CA SER A 152 -21.30 -23.83 -11.31
C SER A 152 -21.04 -24.57 -9.99
N ILE A 153 -20.61 -23.85 -8.94
CA ILE A 153 -20.39 -24.41 -7.61
C ILE A 153 -21.71 -24.29 -6.84
N VAL A 154 -22.50 -25.37 -6.86
CA VAL A 154 -23.85 -25.39 -6.28
C VAL A 154 -23.85 -25.90 -4.84
N SER A 155 -22.87 -26.72 -4.48
CA SER A 155 -22.73 -27.35 -3.16
C SER A 155 -21.26 -27.50 -2.79
N GLY A 156 -20.97 -27.42 -1.50
CA GLY A 156 -19.62 -27.46 -0.98
C GLY A 156 -19.46 -26.62 0.27
N SER A 157 -18.25 -26.61 0.82
CA SER A 157 -17.91 -25.75 1.95
C SER A 157 -16.59 -25.04 1.75
N PHE A 158 -16.38 -23.96 2.49
CA PHE A 158 -15.13 -23.21 2.52
C PHE A 158 -14.83 -22.76 3.95
N ARG A 159 -13.58 -22.40 4.22
CA ARG A 159 -13.20 -21.73 5.47
C ARG A 159 -13.06 -20.24 5.24
N LEU A 160 -13.47 -19.47 6.25
CA LEU A 160 -13.41 -18.02 6.29
C LEU A 160 -12.41 -17.59 7.36
N ALA A 161 -11.57 -16.61 7.04
CA ALA A 161 -10.68 -15.99 8.00
C ALA A 161 -10.63 -14.47 7.80
N ALA A 162 -10.47 -13.73 8.90
CA ALA A 162 -10.23 -12.29 8.91
C ALA A 162 -9.30 -11.95 10.08
N GLY A 163 -8.37 -11.02 9.86
CA GLY A 163 -7.43 -10.55 10.89
C GLY A 163 -6.61 -11.68 11.53
N GLY A 164 -6.23 -12.68 10.74
CA GLY A 164 -5.45 -13.83 11.19
C GLY A 164 -6.23 -14.90 11.98
N VAL A 165 -7.54 -14.74 12.15
CA VAL A 165 -8.40 -15.69 12.85
C VAL A 165 -9.31 -16.40 11.86
N THR A 166 -9.29 -17.73 11.87
CA THR A 166 -10.19 -18.57 11.07
C THR A 166 -11.48 -18.86 11.85
N TYR A 167 -12.62 -18.69 11.19
CA TYR A 167 -13.92 -19.12 11.71
C TYR A 167 -13.91 -20.63 11.98
N ARG A 168 -14.51 -21.04 13.11
CA ARG A 168 -14.30 -22.39 13.68
C ARG A 168 -14.73 -23.53 12.74
N SER A 169 -15.83 -23.34 12.02
CA SER A 169 -16.45 -24.41 11.22
C SER A 169 -16.43 -24.08 9.72
N PRO A 170 -16.37 -25.08 8.84
CA PRO A 170 -16.60 -24.87 7.41
C PRO A 170 -17.98 -24.24 7.16
N ILE A 171 -18.04 -23.33 6.20
CA ILE A 171 -19.22 -22.57 5.81
C ILE A 171 -19.71 -23.10 4.47
N ASP A 172 -21.01 -23.36 4.36
CA ASP A 172 -21.63 -23.81 3.12
C ASP A 172 -21.55 -22.73 2.02
N VAL A 173 -21.23 -23.09 0.79
CA VAL A 173 -21.16 -22.13 -0.35
C VAL A 173 -22.53 -21.47 -0.61
N GLY A 174 -23.62 -22.15 -0.25
CA GLY A 174 -25.00 -21.69 -0.31
C GLY A 174 -25.44 -20.79 0.86
N VAL A 175 -24.59 -20.52 1.85
CA VAL A 175 -24.90 -19.72 3.06
C VAL A 175 -25.71 -18.44 2.76
N ALA A 176 -26.72 -18.15 3.58
CA ALA A 176 -27.53 -16.95 3.43
C ALA A 176 -26.70 -15.70 3.80
N ALA A 177 -27.05 -14.53 3.25
CA ALA A 177 -26.31 -13.29 3.49
C ALA A 177 -26.22 -12.94 4.99
N GLY A 178 -27.35 -12.96 5.69
CA GLY A 178 -27.40 -12.67 7.13
C GLY A 178 -26.78 -13.77 8.02
N ASP A 179 -26.53 -14.97 7.50
CA ASP A 179 -25.74 -15.97 8.21
C ASP A 179 -24.25 -15.67 8.07
N LEU A 180 -23.80 -15.31 6.86
CA LEU A 180 -22.42 -14.92 6.60
C LEU A 180 -22.04 -13.64 7.36
N GLU A 181 -22.96 -12.68 7.45
CA GLU A 181 -22.83 -11.46 8.27
C GLU A 181 -22.49 -11.81 9.73
N ARG A 182 -23.36 -12.59 10.39
CA ARG A 182 -23.14 -13.02 11.78
C ARG A 182 -21.85 -13.83 11.96
N MET A 183 -21.44 -14.61 10.96
CA MET A 183 -20.19 -15.36 10.99
C MET A 183 -18.98 -14.41 10.93
N LEU A 184 -19.02 -13.39 10.08
CA LEU A 184 -18.00 -12.35 9.99
C LEU A 184 -17.88 -11.57 11.29
N GLU A 185 -19.00 -11.07 11.83
CA GLU A 185 -19.06 -10.30 13.09
C GLU A 185 -18.64 -11.11 14.33
N SER A 186 -18.62 -12.45 14.23
CA SER A 186 -18.12 -13.30 15.31
C SER A 186 -16.58 -13.32 15.39
N LEU A 187 -15.88 -12.80 14.37
CA LEU A 187 -14.42 -12.73 14.35
C LEU A 187 -13.94 -11.50 15.13
N PRO A 188 -12.93 -11.62 16.01
CA PRO A 188 -12.54 -10.53 16.93
C PRO A 188 -12.11 -9.21 16.28
N THR A 189 -11.66 -9.25 15.03
CA THR A 189 -11.12 -8.11 14.27
C THR A 189 -12.14 -7.52 13.29
N VAL A 190 -13.36 -8.05 13.27
CA VAL A 190 -14.43 -7.62 12.37
C VAL A 190 -15.52 -6.96 13.22
N GLY A 191 -15.80 -5.69 12.93
CA GLY A 191 -16.90 -4.94 13.54
C GLY A 191 -18.24 -5.24 12.86
N ASP A 192 -19.13 -4.26 12.88
CA ASP A 192 -20.42 -4.27 12.17
C ASP A 192 -20.21 -4.34 10.65
N VAL A 193 -20.91 -5.26 9.99
CA VAL A 193 -20.83 -5.44 8.53
C VAL A 193 -22.21 -5.61 7.91
N SER A 194 -22.37 -5.14 6.68
CA SER A 194 -23.55 -5.39 5.86
C SER A 194 -23.20 -6.35 4.72
N VAL A 195 -23.96 -7.44 4.58
CA VAL A 195 -23.72 -8.44 3.54
C VAL A 195 -24.89 -8.51 2.55
N ILE A 196 -24.60 -8.31 1.26
CA ILE A 196 -25.56 -8.46 0.17
C ILE A 196 -25.13 -9.61 -0.77
N LYS A 197 -25.96 -10.64 -0.85
CA LYS A 197 -25.78 -11.76 -1.79
C LYS A 197 -26.50 -11.49 -3.11
N THR A 198 -25.78 -11.52 -4.22
CA THR A 198 -26.35 -11.44 -5.57
C THR A 198 -26.00 -12.69 -6.38
N LYS A 199 -26.89 -13.05 -7.31
CA LYS A 199 -26.69 -14.20 -8.21
C LYS A 199 -26.72 -13.71 -9.66
N GLY A 200 -25.57 -13.75 -10.30
CA GLY A 200 -25.41 -13.53 -11.74
C GLY A 200 -25.51 -14.82 -12.53
N LEU A 201 -25.31 -14.73 -13.85
CA LEU A 201 -25.29 -15.90 -14.74
C LEU A 201 -24.09 -16.81 -14.47
N GLN A 202 -22.93 -16.23 -14.17
CA GLN A 202 -21.65 -16.93 -14.03
C GLN A 202 -21.09 -16.93 -12.61
N SER A 203 -21.66 -16.15 -11.70
CA SER A 203 -21.18 -16.02 -10.33
C SER A 203 -22.30 -15.85 -9.30
N VAL A 204 -21.98 -16.23 -8.06
CA VAL A 204 -22.70 -15.82 -6.87
C VAL A 204 -21.73 -14.94 -6.08
N ASP A 205 -22.14 -13.71 -5.82
CA ASP A 205 -21.30 -12.67 -5.23
C ASP A 205 -21.88 -12.27 -3.87
N PHE A 206 -21.02 -12.24 -2.84
CA PHE A 206 -21.32 -11.62 -1.56
C PHE A 206 -20.56 -10.29 -1.50
N HIS A 207 -21.30 -9.19 -1.42
CA HIS A 207 -20.77 -7.85 -1.22
C HIS A 207 -20.78 -7.59 0.28
N ILE A 208 -19.62 -7.35 0.86
CA ILE A 208 -19.44 -7.11 2.28
C ILE A 208 -19.00 -5.67 2.44
N GLU A 209 -19.77 -4.90 3.19
CA GLU A 209 -19.50 -3.50 3.51
C GLU A 209 -19.21 -3.38 5.01
N PHE A 210 -18.05 -2.85 5.36
CA PHE A 210 -17.66 -2.65 6.75
C PHE A 210 -18.23 -1.32 7.25
N LEU A 211 -19.10 -1.38 8.26
CA LEU A 211 -19.82 -0.23 8.80
C LEU A 211 -19.13 0.37 10.03
N SER A 212 -18.28 -0.40 10.71
CA SER A 212 -17.49 0.08 11.84
C SER A 212 -16.05 -0.43 11.80
N ASP A 213 -15.11 0.45 12.11
CA ASP A 213 -13.68 0.13 12.20
C ASP A 213 -13.27 -0.02 13.67
N ALA A 214 -12.94 -1.24 14.10
CA ALA A 214 -12.33 -1.48 15.42
C ALA A 214 -10.78 -1.48 15.36
N ASP A 215 -10.22 -1.75 14.17
CA ASP A 215 -8.81 -1.94 13.86
C ASP A 215 -8.63 -1.76 12.32
N PRO A 216 -7.39 -1.75 11.76
CA PRO A 216 -7.21 -1.78 10.31
C PRO A 216 -8.04 -2.92 9.69
N ILE A 217 -8.90 -2.56 8.74
CA ILE A 217 -9.91 -3.47 8.19
C ILE A 217 -9.23 -4.71 7.61
N PRO A 218 -9.49 -5.91 8.16
CA PRO A 218 -8.81 -7.11 7.73
C PRO A 218 -9.29 -7.53 6.34
N ALA A 219 -8.36 -7.98 5.50
CA ALA A 219 -8.73 -8.70 4.29
C ALA A 219 -9.42 -10.01 4.67
N ILE A 220 -10.59 -10.26 4.09
CA ILE A 220 -11.31 -11.50 4.19
C ILE A 220 -10.62 -12.53 3.30
N ILE A 221 -10.28 -13.67 3.88
CA ILE A 221 -9.61 -14.77 3.20
C ILE A 221 -10.55 -15.98 3.20
N ILE A 222 -10.68 -16.60 2.04
CA ILE A 222 -11.30 -17.92 1.90
C ILE A 222 -10.22 -18.98 1.65
N SER A 223 -10.36 -20.13 2.32
CA SER A 223 -9.48 -21.30 2.12
C SER A 223 -10.30 -22.59 2.08
N ASP A 224 -9.64 -23.70 1.78
CA ASP A 224 -10.21 -25.05 1.84
C ASP A 224 -11.57 -25.18 1.15
N LEU A 225 -11.69 -24.65 -0.07
CA LEU A 225 -12.90 -24.77 -0.87
C LEU A 225 -13.08 -26.21 -1.32
N GLU A 226 -14.01 -26.91 -0.69
CA GLU A 226 -14.42 -28.25 -1.03
C GLU A 226 -15.69 -28.19 -1.88
N VAL A 227 -15.60 -28.52 -3.17
CA VAL A 227 -16.77 -28.60 -4.05
C VAL A 227 -17.34 -30.01 -3.97
N MET A 228 -18.61 -30.12 -3.61
CA MET A 228 -19.31 -31.40 -3.68
C MET A 228 -19.88 -31.58 -5.10
N PRO A 229 -19.45 -32.61 -5.86
CA PRO A 229 -19.99 -32.87 -7.17
C PRO A 229 -21.48 -33.27 -7.07
N LEU A 230 -22.26 -32.97 -8.11
CA LEU A 230 -23.70 -33.23 -8.20
C LEU A 230 -24.08 -34.73 -8.27
N ALA A 231 -23.22 -35.64 -7.83
CA ALA A 231 -23.51 -37.06 -7.78
C ALA A 231 -23.96 -37.45 -6.37
N ASP A 232 -25.27 -37.66 -6.21
CA ASP A 232 -25.87 -38.89 -5.65
C ASP A 232 -27.23 -38.66 -4.95
N ARG A 233 -28.11 -37.83 -5.56
CA ARG A 233 -29.50 -37.68 -5.09
C ARG A 233 -30.49 -38.65 -5.75
N ASP A 234 -30.03 -39.48 -6.69
CA ASP A 234 -30.88 -40.37 -7.49
C ASP A 234 -30.59 -41.87 -7.30
N GLN A 235 -29.75 -42.28 -6.34
CA GLN A 235 -29.47 -43.71 -6.10
C GLN A 235 -30.34 -44.36 -5.01
N TYR A 236 -31.33 -43.64 -4.48
CA TYR A 236 -32.33 -44.17 -3.54
C TYR A 236 -33.76 -43.67 -3.84
N CYS A 237 -34.28 -43.97 -5.04
CA CYS A 237 -35.72 -44.13 -5.31
C CYS A 237 -35.93 -45.12 -6.46
#